data_AF-A0A3R0Q240-F1
#
_entry.id   AF-A0A3R0Q240-F1
#
_cell.length_a   1.000
_cell.length_b   1.000
_cell.length_c   1.000
_cell.angle_alpha   90.00
_cell.angle_beta   90.00
_cell.angle_gamma   90.00
#
_symmetry.space_group_name_H-M   'P 1'
#
loop_
_entity.id
_entity.type
_entity.pdbx_description
1 polymer ?
#
loop_
_entity_poly.entity_id
_entity_poly.type
_entity_poly.pdbx_seq_one_letter_code
_entity_poly.pdbx_strand_id
1 'polypeptide(L)'
;MLLKLITLLSIILIPIIVGCSAFDDVFEKNYSLDSVASFPDDVNKLKEIWYFCDKCLNDESCKNYDVEQCKNVTIPSRSEALSKAVGRANTEAVYFLVDEAKTNVNDVTGEYKETPLIIAAYYGTKEHQNIAEFLLLRGADINKTYPAVGRNALGVANWKNNTDFAEFLLRHGAKPSTVIQRKKASASVLR
;
A
#
# COMPACT_ATOMS: atom_id res chain seq x y z
N MET A 1 18.36 -32.59 66.45
CA MET A 1 19.66 -32.61 65.74
C MET A 1 19.43 -31.92 64.40
N LEU A 2 19.72 -30.61 64.26
CA LEU A 2 21.02 -30.07 63.78
C LEU A 2 21.41 -30.78 62.46
N LEU A 3 21.30 -30.18 61.28
CA LEU A 3 22.05 -29.02 60.76
C LEU A 3 21.30 -28.51 59.49
N LYS A 4 20.89 -27.24 59.36
CA LYS A 4 21.59 -26.13 58.64
C LYS A 4 22.14 -26.58 57.27
N LEU A 5 21.83 -26.01 56.11
CA LEU A 5 22.02 -24.62 55.64
C LEU A 5 21.62 -24.68 54.12
N ILE A 6 20.80 -23.84 53.49
CA ILE A 6 21.09 -22.49 52.99
C ILE A 6 19.76 -21.92 52.44
N THR A 7 19.48 -20.69 52.84
CA THR A 7 18.42 -19.79 52.40
C THR A 7 18.65 -19.25 50.99
N LEU A 8 17.59 -19.00 50.22
CA LEU A 8 17.30 -17.63 49.75
C LEU A 8 15.85 -17.48 49.28
N LEU A 9 15.27 -16.35 49.69
CA LEU A 9 13.93 -15.86 49.43
C LEU A 9 13.50 -15.92 47.96
N SER A 10 12.24 -16.28 47.72
CA SER A 10 11.42 -15.63 46.70
C SER A 10 10.01 -15.51 47.24
N ILE A 11 9.74 -14.31 47.74
CA ILE A 11 8.48 -13.84 48.30
C ILE A 11 7.38 -14.05 47.25
N ILE A 12 6.31 -14.72 47.67
CA ILE A 12 5.02 -14.70 47.00
C ILE A 12 4.54 -13.24 46.98
N LEU A 13 4.45 -12.65 45.80
CA LEU A 13 3.48 -11.59 45.55
C LEU A 13 2.90 -11.78 44.16
N ILE A 14 1.73 -12.43 44.13
CA ILE A 14 0.77 -12.32 43.04
C ILE A 14 0.50 -10.82 42.85
N PRO A 15 0.79 -10.21 41.68
CA PRO A 15 0.34 -8.86 41.44
C PRO A 15 -1.18 -8.91 41.36
N ILE A 16 -1.77 -8.27 42.37
CA ILE A 16 -3.17 -7.96 42.51
C ILE A 16 -3.64 -7.39 41.16
N ILE A 17 -4.66 -8.03 40.59
CA ILE A 17 -5.45 -7.49 39.47
C ILE A 17 -6.22 -6.30 40.05
N VAL A 18 -5.52 -5.19 40.25
CA VAL A 18 -6.14 -3.87 40.35
C VAL A 18 -6.25 -3.40 38.91
N GLY A 19 -7.49 -3.19 38.46
CA GLY A 19 -7.79 -2.66 37.14
C GLY A 19 -6.89 -1.48 36.82
N CYS A 20 -5.97 -1.71 35.90
CA CYS A 20 -5.16 -0.68 35.30
C CYS A 20 -5.54 -0.71 33.83
N SER A 21 -6.34 0.26 33.39
CA SER A 21 -6.62 0.57 31.99
C SER A 21 -5.37 1.02 31.21
N ALA A 22 -4.18 0.64 31.68
CA ALA A 22 -2.86 1.01 31.17
C ALA A 22 -2.13 -0.18 30.52
N PHE A 23 -2.68 -1.40 30.61
CA PHE A 23 -2.10 -2.57 29.93
C PHE A 23 -2.63 -2.79 28.50
N ASP A 24 -3.66 -2.05 28.07
CA ASP A 24 -4.13 -2.06 26.67
C ASP A 24 -3.26 -1.20 25.73
N ASP A 25 -2.32 -0.40 26.25
CA ASP A 25 -1.56 0.60 25.47
C ASP A 25 -0.14 0.15 25.07
N VAL A 26 0.23 -1.13 25.23
CA VAL A 26 1.56 -1.67 24.87
C VAL A 26 1.54 -2.45 23.54
N PHE A 27 0.45 -2.38 22.78
CA PHE A 27 0.51 -2.64 21.35
C PHE A 27 0.69 -1.30 20.65
N GLU A 28 1.88 -1.04 20.10
CA GLU A 28 2.11 0.12 19.24
C GLU A 28 1.02 0.15 18.18
N LYS A 29 0.14 1.16 18.26
CA LYS A 29 -0.89 1.34 17.26
C LYS A 29 -0.21 1.53 15.90
N ASN A 30 -0.52 0.68 14.93
CA ASN A 30 -0.02 0.82 13.57
C ASN A 30 -0.94 1.74 12.76
N TYR A 31 -0.44 2.91 12.40
CA TYR A 31 -1.16 3.94 11.65
C TYR A 31 -0.97 3.83 10.13
N SER A 32 -0.29 2.77 9.69
CA SER A 32 0.03 2.54 8.29
C SER A 32 -1.14 1.93 7.54
N LEU A 33 -1.59 2.62 6.49
CA LEU A 33 -2.75 2.21 5.70
C LEU A 33 -2.47 0.97 4.84
N ASP A 34 -1.23 0.77 4.43
CA ASP A 34 -0.82 -0.32 3.55
C ASP A 34 -0.92 -1.70 4.22
N SER A 35 -0.92 -1.74 5.56
CA SER A 35 -1.10 -2.98 6.33
C SER A 35 -2.53 -3.53 6.23
N VAL A 36 -3.52 -2.65 6.04
CA VAL A 36 -4.96 -2.96 6.08
C VAL A 36 -5.66 -2.79 4.72
N ALA A 37 -5.03 -2.11 3.76
CA ALA A 37 -5.61 -1.92 2.42
C ALA A 37 -5.65 -3.20 1.57
N SER A 38 -4.86 -4.21 1.94
CA SER A 38 -4.72 -5.46 1.17
C SER A 38 -5.93 -6.40 1.30
N PHE A 39 -6.67 -6.33 2.41
CA PHE A 39 -7.69 -7.32 2.76
C PHE A 39 -9.07 -6.67 2.83
N PRO A 40 -10.10 -7.24 2.17
CA PRO A 40 -11.47 -6.72 2.23
C PRO A 40 -12.02 -6.60 3.65
N ASP A 41 -11.70 -7.55 4.53
CA ASP A 41 -12.17 -7.57 5.92
C ASP A 41 -11.61 -6.40 6.76
N ASP A 42 -10.47 -5.83 6.34
CA ASP A 42 -9.78 -4.76 7.06
C ASP A 42 -10.12 -3.35 6.53
N VAL A 43 -11.04 -3.22 5.55
CA VAL A 43 -11.39 -1.91 4.97
C VAL A 43 -12.03 -0.98 6.01
N ASN A 44 -12.77 -1.52 6.98
CA ASN A 44 -13.26 -0.70 8.09
C ASN A 44 -12.10 -0.17 8.94
N LYS A 45 -11.06 -0.97 9.16
CA LYS A 45 -9.87 -0.53 9.89
C LYS A 45 -9.09 0.54 9.13
N LEU A 46 -8.97 0.39 7.81
CA LEU A 46 -8.42 1.41 6.92
C LEU A 46 -9.14 2.76 7.08
N LYS A 47 -10.48 2.73 7.05
CA LYS A 47 -11.31 3.93 7.22
C LYS A 47 -11.18 4.54 8.61
N GLU A 48 -11.17 3.72 9.66
CA GLU A 48 -10.96 4.17 11.04
C GLU A 48 -9.65 4.92 11.20
N ILE A 49 -8.55 4.35 10.69
CA ILE A 49 -7.22 4.99 10.74
C ILE A 49 -7.26 6.32 9.98
N TRP A 50 -7.79 6.32 8.75
CA TRP A 50 -7.86 7.53 7.94
C TRP A 50 -8.67 8.64 8.60
N TYR A 51 -9.91 8.37 9.02
CA TYR A 51 -10.77 9.39 9.63
C TYR A 51 -10.25 9.87 10.97
N PHE A 52 -9.63 9.00 11.77
CA PHE A 52 -8.93 9.43 12.97
C PHE A 52 -7.86 10.46 12.63
N CYS A 53 -7.02 10.16 11.62
CA CYS A 53 -5.92 11.04 11.24
C CYS A 53 -6.36 12.33 10.57
N ASP A 54 -7.35 12.27 9.67
CA ASP A 54 -7.92 13.45 9.03
C ASP A 54 -8.49 14.43 10.07
N LYS A 55 -9.18 13.91 11.10
CA LYS A 55 -9.62 14.73 12.22
C LYS A 55 -8.45 15.23 13.07
N CYS A 56 -7.54 14.35 13.49
CA CYS A 56 -6.42 14.66 14.38
C CYS A 56 -5.50 15.76 13.82
N LEU A 57 -5.23 15.74 12.52
CA LEU A 57 -4.37 16.73 11.86
C LEU A 57 -4.97 18.15 11.83
N ASN A 58 -6.28 18.27 12.05
CA ASN A 58 -7.01 19.54 12.11
C ASN A 58 -7.44 19.91 13.55
N ASP A 59 -7.04 19.14 14.56
CA ASP A 59 -7.47 19.29 15.95
C ASP A 59 -6.28 19.61 16.86
N GLU A 60 -6.23 20.84 17.39
CA GLU A 60 -5.18 21.30 18.30
C GLU A 60 -5.11 20.49 19.61
N SER A 61 -6.18 19.76 19.96
CA SER A 61 -6.21 18.88 21.13
C SER A 61 -5.62 17.49 20.88
N CYS A 62 -5.28 17.15 19.63
CA CYS A 62 -4.70 15.84 19.31
C CYS A 62 -3.32 15.67 19.95
N LYS A 63 -3.02 14.46 20.45
CA LYS A 63 -1.73 14.18 21.10
C LYS A 63 -0.62 14.27 20.06
N ASN A 64 0.53 14.84 20.45
CA ASN A 64 1.70 14.99 19.58
C ASN A 64 2.10 13.65 18.91
N TYR A 65 2.14 12.55 19.68
CA TYR A 65 2.40 11.22 19.11
C TYR A 65 1.44 10.86 17.96
N ASP A 66 0.14 11.08 18.15
CA ASP A 66 -0.88 10.78 17.13
C ASP A 66 -0.71 11.68 15.90
N VAL A 67 -0.42 12.97 16.10
CA VAL A 67 -0.12 13.92 15.01
C VAL A 67 1.08 13.44 14.20
N GLU A 68 2.17 13.06 14.85
CA GLU A 68 3.38 12.57 14.17
C GLU A 68 3.13 11.24 13.43
N GLN A 69 2.34 10.32 14.00
CA GLN A 69 1.94 9.09 13.31
C GLN A 69 1.10 9.41 12.06
N CYS A 70 0.08 10.25 12.19
CA CYS A 70 -0.77 10.62 11.07
C CYS A 70 0.03 11.32 9.96
N LYS A 71 0.90 12.27 10.33
CA LYS A 71 1.70 13.05 9.39
C LYS A 71 2.79 12.24 8.70
N ASN A 72 3.51 11.40 9.44
CA ASN A 72 4.71 10.73 8.93
C ASN A 72 4.48 9.27 8.51
N VAL A 73 3.37 8.65 8.91
CA VAL A 73 3.03 7.26 8.58
C VAL A 73 1.77 7.18 7.74
N THR A 74 0.62 7.68 8.22
CA THR A 74 -0.67 7.54 7.51
C THR A 74 -0.67 8.28 6.17
N ILE A 75 -0.33 9.56 6.16
CA ILE A 75 -0.34 10.37 4.92
C ILE A 75 0.65 9.83 3.87
N PRO A 76 1.90 9.46 4.21
CA PRO A 76 2.84 8.93 3.22
C PRO A 76 2.51 7.49 2.77
N SER A 77 1.91 6.65 3.63
CA SER A 77 1.61 5.25 3.30
C SER A 77 0.44 5.07 2.33
N ARG A 78 -0.41 6.08 2.13
CA ARG A 78 -1.62 5.96 1.29
C ARG A 78 -1.36 5.53 -0.15
N SER A 79 -0.25 5.94 -0.75
CA SER A 79 0.10 5.55 -2.13
C SER A 79 0.47 4.07 -2.20
N GLU A 80 1.22 3.56 -1.22
CA GLU A 80 1.52 2.13 -1.10
C GLU A 80 0.27 1.31 -0.77
N ALA A 81 -0.61 1.86 0.08
CA ALA A 81 -1.91 1.29 0.37
C ALA A 81 -2.77 1.14 -0.89
N LEU A 82 -2.80 2.16 -1.76
CA LEU A 82 -3.52 2.11 -3.03
C LEU A 82 -2.93 1.02 -3.94
N SER A 83 -1.61 0.96 -4.09
CA SER A 83 -0.94 -0.09 -4.88
C SER A 83 -1.30 -1.49 -4.41
N LYS A 84 -1.27 -1.75 -3.10
CA LYS A 84 -1.65 -3.05 -2.53
C LYS A 84 -3.13 -3.37 -2.70
N ALA A 85 -4.01 -2.39 -2.49
CA ALA A 85 -5.45 -2.55 -2.71
C ALA A 85 -5.74 -2.92 -4.18
N VAL A 86 -5.10 -2.24 -5.13
CA VAL A 86 -5.21 -2.57 -6.56
C VAL A 86 -4.72 -3.98 -6.83
N GLY A 87 -3.53 -4.37 -6.34
CA GLY A 87 -3.00 -5.71 -6.60
C GLY A 87 -3.80 -6.86 -5.97
N ARG A 88 -4.66 -6.55 -4.99
CA ARG A 88 -5.59 -7.49 -4.36
C ARG A 88 -7.01 -7.38 -4.90
N ALA A 89 -7.24 -6.53 -5.90
CA ALA A 89 -8.56 -6.16 -6.39
C ALA A 89 -9.56 -5.72 -5.28
N ASN A 90 -9.05 -5.15 -4.19
CA ASN A 90 -9.85 -4.63 -3.08
C ASN A 90 -10.50 -3.31 -3.51
N THR A 91 -11.58 -3.42 -4.27
CA THR A 91 -12.24 -2.30 -4.96
C THR A 91 -12.75 -1.24 -3.98
N GLU A 92 -13.25 -1.67 -2.82
CA GLU A 92 -13.73 -0.74 -1.79
C GLU A 92 -12.58 0.11 -1.21
N ALA A 93 -11.44 -0.51 -0.89
CA ALA A 93 -10.26 0.21 -0.47
C ALA A 93 -9.73 1.15 -1.55
N VAL A 94 -9.73 0.72 -2.82
CA VAL A 94 -9.32 1.57 -3.96
C VAL A 94 -10.20 2.82 -4.02
N TYR A 95 -11.52 2.66 -3.99
CA TYR A 95 -12.45 3.79 -4.06
C TYR A 95 -12.26 4.73 -2.88
N PHE A 96 -12.17 4.19 -1.66
CA PHE A 96 -11.95 4.98 -0.47
C PHE A 96 -10.62 5.76 -0.53
N LEU A 97 -9.52 5.11 -0.91
CA LEU A 97 -8.20 5.74 -0.94
C LEU A 97 -8.11 6.86 -1.99
N VAL A 98 -8.81 6.72 -3.12
CA VAL A 98 -8.80 7.72 -4.19
C VAL A 98 -9.80 8.85 -3.92
N ASP A 99 -11.05 8.51 -3.58
CA ASP A 99 -12.13 9.49 -3.48
C ASP A 99 -12.17 10.19 -2.13
N GLU A 100 -11.93 9.48 -1.03
CA GLU A 100 -11.95 10.06 0.31
C GLU A 100 -10.54 10.51 0.72
N ALA A 101 -9.55 9.61 0.63
CA ALA A 101 -8.19 9.92 1.07
C ALA A 101 -7.36 10.76 0.09
N LYS A 102 -7.95 11.12 -1.07
CA LYS A 102 -7.35 11.93 -2.13
C LYS A 102 -5.95 11.46 -2.53
N THR A 103 -5.75 10.14 -2.56
CA THR A 103 -4.47 9.55 -2.97
C THR A 103 -4.24 9.81 -4.45
N ASN A 104 -3.04 10.23 -4.82
CA ASN A 104 -2.71 10.49 -6.21
C ASN A 104 -2.60 9.18 -6.99
N VAL A 105 -3.49 8.97 -7.96
CA VAL A 105 -3.56 7.78 -8.80
C VAL A 105 -2.36 7.58 -9.73
N ASN A 106 -1.48 8.59 -9.84
CA ASN A 106 -0.25 8.55 -10.62
C ASN A 106 1.02 8.42 -9.78
N ASP A 107 0.89 8.29 -8.46
CA ASP A 107 2.04 7.99 -7.61
C ASP A 107 2.66 6.66 -7.99
N VAL A 108 3.95 6.52 -7.71
CA VAL A 108 4.73 5.34 -8.05
C VAL A 108 5.24 4.67 -6.79
N THR A 109 5.09 3.36 -6.69
CA THR A 109 5.50 2.62 -5.49
C THR A 109 6.32 1.37 -5.84
N GLY A 110 6.81 0.69 -4.81
CA GLY A 110 7.72 -0.45 -4.94
C GLY A 110 9.10 -0.11 -5.54
N GLU A 111 9.89 -1.16 -5.75
CA GLU A 111 11.22 -1.07 -6.36
C GLU A 111 11.15 -0.62 -7.82
N TYR A 112 10.14 -1.10 -8.56
CA TYR A 112 9.96 -0.80 -9.98
C TYR A 112 9.36 0.57 -10.26
N LYS A 113 8.87 1.29 -9.24
CA LYS A 113 8.18 2.59 -9.39
C LYS A 113 6.98 2.48 -10.33
N GLU A 114 6.11 1.51 -10.06
CA GLU A 114 4.90 1.24 -10.85
C GLU A 114 3.76 2.14 -10.41
N THR A 115 2.90 2.53 -11.35
CA THR A 115 1.64 3.21 -11.04
C THR A 115 0.54 2.20 -10.70
N PRO A 116 -0.51 2.60 -9.98
CA PRO A 116 -1.72 1.79 -9.79
C PRO A 116 -2.26 1.18 -11.09
N LEU A 117 -2.27 1.94 -12.19
CA LEU A 117 -2.74 1.44 -13.49
C LEU A 117 -1.82 0.35 -14.08
N ILE A 118 -0.50 0.46 -13.88
CA ILE A 118 0.46 -0.59 -14.28
C ILE A 118 0.22 -1.87 -13.47
N ILE A 119 -0.02 -1.75 -12.16
CA ILE A 119 -0.33 -2.89 -11.29
C ILE A 119 -1.62 -3.57 -11.76
N ALA A 120 -2.68 -2.81 -12.05
CA ALA A 120 -3.91 -3.38 -12.59
C ALA A 120 -3.69 -4.15 -13.91
N ALA A 121 -2.86 -3.62 -14.81
CA ALA A 121 -2.52 -4.27 -16.08
C ALA A 121 -1.69 -5.56 -15.89
N TYR A 122 -0.86 -5.63 -14.85
CA TYR A 122 -0.09 -6.83 -14.52
C TYR A 122 -1.00 -8.03 -14.21
N TYR A 123 -2.05 -7.81 -13.42
CA TYR A 123 -3.00 -8.86 -13.06
C TYR A 123 -4.04 -9.10 -14.15
N GLY A 124 -4.58 -8.03 -14.75
CA GLY A 124 -5.40 -8.09 -15.96
C GLY A 124 -6.74 -8.82 -15.86
N THR A 125 -7.25 -9.07 -14.65
CA THR A 125 -8.58 -9.69 -14.47
C THR A 125 -9.70 -8.70 -14.77
N LYS A 126 -10.95 -9.17 -14.79
CA LYS A 126 -12.11 -8.30 -15.00
C LYS A 126 -12.28 -7.27 -13.88
N GLU A 127 -12.01 -7.65 -12.64
CA GLU A 127 -12.01 -6.75 -11.48
C GLU A 127 -10.93 -5.67 -11.61
N HIS A 128 -9.72 -6.05 -12.03
CA HIS A 128 -8.65 -5.09 -12.28
C HIS A 128 -8.99 -4.15 -13.44
N GLN A 129 -9.73 -4.62 -14.46
CA GLN A 129 -10.21 -3.76 -15.54
C GLN A 129 -11.21 -2.71 -15.03
N ASN A 130 -12.14 -3.10 -14.14
CA ASN A 130 -13.08 -2.16 -13.52
C ASN A 130 -12.33 -1.13 -12.65
N ILE A 131 -11.32 -1.58 -11.88
CA ILE A 131 -10.43 -0.70 -11.12
C ILE A 131 -9.67 0.25 -12.06
N ALA A 132 -9.15 -0.25 -13.18
CA ALA A 132 -8.43 0.56 -14.15
C ALA A 132 -9.32 1.62 -14.79
N GLU A 133 -10.58 1.27 -15.12
CA GLU A 133 -11.57 2.22 -15.59
C GLU A 133 -11.81 3.33 -14.56
N PHE A 134 -12.02 2.97 -13.29
CA PHE A 134 -12.14 3.95 -12.21
C PHE A 134 -10.90 4.84 -12.08
N LEU A 135 -9.70 4.27 -12.07
CA LEU A 135 -8.45 5.04 -11.98
C LEU A 135 -8.29 6.01 -13.17
N LEU A 136 -8.64 5.59 -14.39
CA LEU A 136 -8.62 6.45 -15.58
C LEU A 136 -9.64 7.59 -15.47
N LEU A 137 -10.86 7.32 -14.98
CA LEU A 137 -11.85 8.37 -14.68
C LEU A 137 -11.33 9.40 -13.67
N ARG A 138 -10.44 8.99 -12.76
CA ARG A 138 -9.79 9.85 -11.76
C ARG A 138 -8.46 10.44 -12.22
N GLY A 139 -8.16 10.38 -13.51
CA GLY A 139 -7.01 11.06 -14.12
C GLY A 139 -5.71 10.27 -14.08
N ALA A 140 -5.76 8.94 -13.97
CA ALA A 140 -4.57 8.11 -14.18
C ALA A 140 -4.04 8.31 -15.61
N ASP A 141 -2.73 8.56 -15.74
CA ASP A 141 -2.05 8.72 -17.02
C ASP A 141 -1.84 7.35 -17.66
N ILE A 142 -2.66 7.05 -18.67
CA ILE A 142 -2.63 5.79 -19.42
C ILE A 142 -1.28 5.49 -20.08
N ASN A 143 -0.46 6.52 -20.33
CA ASN A 143 0.82 6.40 -21.02
C ASN A 143 2.02 6.52 -20.08
N LYS A 144 1.81 6.71 -18.76
CA LYS A 144 2.90 6.78 -17.80
C LYS A 144 3.70 5.48 -17.78
N THR A 145 5.02 5.62 -17.89
CA THR A 145 5.96 4.50 -17.90
C THR A 145 6.71 4.39 -16.59
N TYR A 146 7.14 3.18 -16.22
CA TYR A 146 8.09 2.99 -15.12
C TYR A 146 9.54 2.84 -15.60
N PRO A 147 10.55 3.30 -14.83
CA PRO A 147 11.91 3.49 -15.32
C PRO A 147 12.66 2.21 -15.69
N ALA A 148 12.38 1.09 -15.02
CA ALA A 148 13.20 -0.12 -15.13
C ALA A 148 13.25 -0.72 -16.55
N VAL A 149 12.16 -0.58 -17.31
CA VAL A 149 12.06 -1.07 -18.70
C VAL A 149 11.35 -0.11 -19.65
N GLY A 150 10.86 1.04 -19.18
CA GLY A 150 10.14 2.01 -20.01
C GLY A 150 8.78 1.50 -20.51
N ARG A 151 8.14 0.58 -19.77
CA ARG A 151 6.80 0.08 -20.11
C ARG A 151 5.72 0.91 -19.44
N ASN A 152 4.63 1.15 -20.16
CA ASN A 152 3.36 1.63 -19.61
C ASN A 152 2.42 0.44 -19.34
N ALA A 153 1.19 0.71 -18.90
CA ALA A 153 0.18 -0.31 -18.64
C ALA A 153 -0.05 -1.26 -19.83
N LEU A 154 -0.09 -0.74 -21.07
CA LEU A 154 -0.27 -1.56 -22.27
C LEU A 154 0.92 -2.50 -22.50
N GLY A 155 2.14 -2.00 -22.33
CA GLY A 155 3.35 -2.82 -22.43
C GLY A 155 3.39 -3.96 -21.41
N VAL A 156 2.85 -3.74 -20.21
CA VAL A 156 2.73 -4.78 -19.18
C VAL A 156 1.62 -5.78 -19.50
N ALA A 157 0.43 -5.33 -19.90
CA ALA A 157 -0.67 -6.21 -20.31
C ALA A 157 -0.25 -7.16 -21.44
N ASN A 158 0.44 -6.63 -22.46
CA ASN A 158 0.97 -7.43 -23.57
C ASN A 158 2.00 -8.46 -23.10
N TRP A 159 2.92 -8.08 -22.19
CA TRP A 159 3.92 -9.00 -21.65
C TRP A 159 3.29 -10.14 -20.83
N LYS A 160 2.16 -9.85 -20.15
CA LYS A 160 1.40 -10.83 -19.37
C LYS A 160 0.43 -11.66 -20.21
N ASN A 161 0.28 -11.38 -21.51
CA ASN A 161 -0.74 -11.94 -22.40
C ASN A 161 -2.19 -11.65 -21.92
N ASN A 162 -2.40 -10.51 -21.26
CA ASN A 162 -3.72 -10.06 -20.81
C ASN A 162 -4.44 -9.34 -21.97
N THR A 163 -4.83 -10.09 -23.00
CA THR A 163 -5.35 -9.55 -24.28
C THR A 163 -6.56 -8.65 -24.09
N ASP A 164 -7.55 -9.06 -23.29
CA ASP A 164 -8.77 -8.26 -23.06
C ASP A 164 -8.45 -6.92 -22.39
N PHE A 165 -7.52 -6.93 -21.43
CA PHE A 165 -7.06 -5.72 -20.76
C PHE A 165 -6.25 -4.82 -21.71
N ALA A 166 -5.42 -5.41 -22.58
CA ALA A 166 -4.70 -4.67 -23.60
C ALA A 166 -5.65 -3.98 -24.60
N GLU A 167 -6.70 -4.67 -25.04
CA GLU A 167 -7.74 -4.10 -25.90
C GLU A 167 -8.52 -2.99 -25.19
N PHE A 168 -8.84 -3.18 -23.91
CA PHE A 168 -9.41 -2.13 -23.06
C PHE A 168 -8.51 -0.89 -23.04
N LEU A 169 -7.21 -1.03 -22.75
CA LEU A 169 -6.27 0.10 -22.73
C LEU A 169 -6.17 0.80 -24.09
N LEU A 170 -6.15 0.04 -25.20
CA LEU A 170 -6.13 0.61 -26.55
C LEU A 170 -7.39 1.45 -26.84
N ARG A 171 -8.57 0.97 -26.43
CA ARG A 171 -9.83 1.72 -26.55
C ARG A 171 -9.82 3.03 -25.76
N HIS A 172 -9.06 3.08 -24.66
CA HIS A 172 -8.86 4.30 -23.86
C HIS A 172 -7.66 5.16 -24.31
N GLY A 173 -7.05 4.85 -25.47
CA GLY A 173 -6.00 5.69 -26.07
C GLY A 173 -4.59 5.39 -25.59
N ALA A 174 -4.33 4.20 -25.05
CA ALA A 174 -2.98 3.76 -24.72
C ALA A 174 -2.10 3.65 -25.97
N LYS A 175 -0.88 4.16 -25.88
CA LYS A 175 0.12 4.09 -26.95
C LYS A 175 1.08 2.92 -26.70
N PRO A 176 1.65 2.30 -27.76
CA PRO A 176 2.71 1.32 -27.60
C PRO A 176 3.87 1.88 -26.77
N SER A 177 4.38 1.11 -25.81
CA SER A 177 5.49 1.55 -24.94
C SER A 177 6.77 1.78 -25.75
N THR A 178 7.50 2.85 -25.45
CA THR A 178 8.87 3.08 -25.93
C THR A 178 9.82 2.22 -25.11
N VAL A 179 9.92 0.93 -25.45
CA VAL A 179 10.83 0.02 -24.75
C VAL A 179 12.25 0.57 -24.90
N ILE A 180 12.92 0.84 -23.78
CA ILE A 180 14.35 1.14 -23.82
C ILE A 180 15.02 -0.15 -24.28
N GLN A 181 15.44 -0.22 -25.54
CA GLN A 181 16.31 -1.30 -25.98
C GLN A 181 17.54 -1.24 -25.07
N ARG A 182 17.72 -2.24 -24.21
CA ARG A 182 19.06 -2.54 -23.72
C ARG A 182 19.86 -2.80 -24.98
N LYS A 183 20.73 -1.86 -25.39
CA LYS A 183 21.74 -2.13 -26.40
C LYS A 183 22.31 -3.48 -26.00
N LYS A 184 22.11 -4.52 -26.81
CA LYS A 184 22.87 -5.76 -26.65
C LYS A 184 24.31 -5.27 -26.54
N ALA A 185 24.98 -5.55 -25.43
CA ALA A 185 26.43 -5.42 -25.39
C ALA A 185 26.88 -6.24 -26.59
N SER A 186 27.25 -5.54 -27.66
CA SER A 186 27.76 -6.16 -28.87
C SER A 186 28.94 -6.97 -28.38
N ALA A 187 28.84 -8.29 -28.51
CA ALA A 187 29.99 -9.16 -28.48
C ALA A 187 30.93 -8.66 -29.59
N SER A 188 31.79 -7.70 -29.25
CA SER A 188 32.92 -7.34 -30.08
C SER A 188 33.87 -8.51 -29.96
N VAL A 189 33.74 -9.39 -30.95
CA VAL A 189 34.80 -10.23 -31.49
C VAL A 189 36.11 -9.46 -31.38
N LEU A 190 36.98 -9.85 -30.45
CA LEU A 190 38.40 -9.60 -30.61
C LEU A 190 38.94 -10.80 -31.40
N ARG A 191 39.35 -10.47 -32.63
CA ARG A 191 40.19 -11.30 -33.49
C ARG A 191 41.55 -11.51 -32.85
#